data_AF-A0AAV0AC96-F1
#
_entry.id   AF-A0AAV0AC96-F1
#
_cell.length_a   1.000
_cell.length_b   1.000
_cell.length_c   1.000
_cell.angle_alpha   90.00
_cell.angle_beta   90.00
_cell.angle_gamma   90.00
#
_symmetry.space_group_name_H-M   'P 1'
#
loop_
_entity.id
_entity.type
_entity.pdbx_description
1 polymer ?
#
loop_
_entity_poly.entity_id
_entity_poly.type
_entity_poly.pdbx_seq_one_letter_code
_entity_poly.pdbx_strand_id
1 'polypeptide(L)' 'MEEEKAEEQQQFSHRQRLKAAVHYTVGCLCMEVALEKQVQFSKQTIAAISEVTFRQCENFAKDLEMFARWVEEPAV' A
#
# COMPACT_ATOMS: atom_id res chain seq x y z
N MET A 1 17.90 -21.29 11.42
CA MET A 1 17.43 -21.95 10.18
C MET A 1 15.93 -22.24 10.23
N GLU A 2 15.38 -22.90 11.26
CA GLU A 2 13.91 -23.05 11.39
C GLU A 2 13.21 -21.77 11.87
N GLU A 3 13.79 -21.03 12.82
CA GLU A 3 13.23 -19.77 13.31
C GLU A 3 13.17 -18.69 12.22
N GLU A 4 14.26 -18.51 11.46
CA GLU A 4 14.34 -17.58 10.33
C GLU A 4 13.26 -17.85 9.27
N LYS A 5 12.99 -19.12 8.97
CA LYS A 5 11.92 -19.52 8.04
C LYS A 5 10.53 -19.20 8.59
N ALA A 6 10.31 -19.36 9.89
CA ALA A 6 9.05 -19.02 10.53
C ALA A 6 8.78 -17.50 10.49
N GLU A 7 9.82 -16.69 10.72
CA GLU A 7 9.76 -15.23 10.63
C GLU A 7 9.44 -14.74 9.20
N GLU A 8 10.12 -15.28 8.19
CA GLU A 8 9.85 -14.96 6.78
C GLU A 8 8.39 -15.28 6.41
N GLN A 9 7.89 -16.43 6.86
CA GLN A 9 6.53 -16.86 6.57
C GLN A 9 5.49 -15.96 7.27
N GLN A 10 5.78 -15.52 8.50
CA GLN A 10 4.94 -14.57 9.23
C GLN A 10 4.93 -13.20 8.55
N GLN A 11 6.09 -12.68 8.14
CA GLN A 11 6.21 -11.42 7.42
C GLN A 11 5.46 -11.47 6.08
N PHE A 12 5.60 -12.57 5.33
CA PHE A 12 4.87 -12.78 4.09
C PHE A 12 3.35 -12.77 4.33
N SER A 13 2.86 -13.54 5.32
CA SER A 13 1.44 -13.58 5.68
C SER A 13 0.90 -12.21 6.08
N HIS A 14 1.66 -11.46 6.89
CA HIS A 14 1.29 -10.11 7.28
C HIS A 14 1.20 -9.17 6.06
N ARG A 15 2.19 -9.20 5.18
CA ARG A 15 2.22 -8.40 3.95
C ARG A 15 1.03 -8.72 3.04
N GLN A 16 0.68 -10.00 2.87
CA GLN A 16 -0.47 -10.40 2.05
C GLN A 16 -1.80 -9.89 2.62
N ARG A 17 -1.99 -9.93 3.95
CA ARG A 17 -3.18 -9.37 4.60
C ARG A 17 -3.32 -7.87 4.35
N LEU A 18 -2.22 -7.12 4.44
CA LEU A 18 -2.23 -5.69 4.14
C LEU A 18 -2.54 -5.42 2.66
N LYS A 19 -1.93 -6.17 1.73
CA LYS A 19 -2.25 -6.08 0.30
C LYS A 19 -3.73 -6.35 0.02
N ALA A 20 -4.33 -7.35 0.67
CA ALA A 20 -5.75 -7.66 0.52
C ALA A 20 -6.65 -6.52 1.02
N ALA A 21 -6.33 -5.90 2.16
CA ALA A 21 -7.07 -4.76 2.69
C ALA A 21 -6.99 -3.53 1.75
N VAL A 22 -5.80 -3.25 1.21
CA VAL A 22 -5.61 -2.20 0.20
C VAL A 22 -6.41 -2.52 -1.07
N HIS A 23 -6.35 -3.76 -1.57
CA HIS A 23 -7.08 -4.18 -2.77
C HIS A 23 -8.59 -4.02 -2.62
N TYR A 24 -9.14 -4.41 -1.47
CA TYR A 24 -10.56 -4.22 -1.16
C TYR A 24 -10.96 -2.75 -1.26
N THR A 25 -10.21 -1.87 -0.58
CA THR A 25 -10.49 -0.44 -0.54
C THR A 25 -10.35 0.21 -1.91
N VAL A 26 -9.29 -0.14 -2.66
CA VAL A 26 -9.08 0.33 -4.04
C VAL A 26 -10.23 -0.11 -4.95
N GLY A 27 -10.74 -1.33 -4.77
CA GLY A 27 -11.92 -1.83 -5.49
C GLY A 27 -13.17 -0.99 -5.24
N CYS A 28 -13.45 -0.64 -3.97
CA CYS A 28 -14.56 0.24 -3.61
C CYS A 28 -14.45 1.62 -4.30
N LEU A 29 -13.28 2.26 -4.22
CA LEU A 29 -13.06 3.57 -4.85
C LEU A 29 -13.13 3.50 -6.38
N CYS A 30 -12.57 2.45 -6.99
CA CYS A 30 -12.68 2.26 -8.45
C CYS A 30 -14.14 2.06 -8.89
N MET A 31 -14.97 1.42 -8.06
CA MET A 31 -16.41 1.25 -8.32
C MET A 31 -17.14 2.60 -8.27
N GLU A 32 -16.85 3.45 -7.29
CA GLU A 32 -17.41 4.81 -7.20
C GLU A 32 -17.05 5.62 -8.45
N VAL A 33 -15.77 5.61 -8.86
CA VAL A 33 -15.30 6.32 -10.06
C VAL A 33 -15.90 5.72 -11.34
N ALA A 34 -16.05 4.40 -11.43
CA ALA A 34 -16.67 3.74 -12.57
C ALA A 34 -18.12 4.22 -12.78
N LEU A 35 -18.89 4.31 -11.68
CA LEU A 35 -20.27 4.81 -11.70
C LEU A 35 -20.33 6.29 -12.10
N GLU A 36 -19.48 7.13 -11.50
CA GLU A 36 -19.43 8.57 -11.77
C GLU A 36 -19.07 8.86 -13.22
N LYS A 37 -18.07 8.16 -13.77
CA LYS A 37 -17.53 8.40 -15.10
C LYS A 37 -18.18 7.54 -16.19
N GLN A 38 -19.12 6.66 -15.84
CA GLN A 38 -19.76 5.71 -16.76
C GLN A 38 -18.75 4.86 -17.55
N VAL A 39 -17.69 4.43 -16.86
CA VAL A 39 -16.65 3.55 -17.41
C VAL A 39 -16.60 2.23 -16.64
N GLN A 40 -15.88 1.25 -17.15
CA GLN A 40 -15.65 -0.03 -16.48
C GLN A 40 -14.15 -0.25 -16.27
N PHE A 41 -13.78 -0.74 -15.09
CA PHE A 41 -12.41 -1.18 -14.82
C PHE A 41 -12.33 -2.70 -14.90
N SER A 42 -11.29 -3.21 -15.57
CA SER A 42 -10.98 -4.63 -15.53
C SER A 42 -10.47 -5.04 -14.15
N LYS A 43 -10.61 -6.33 -13.79
CA LYS A 43 -10.05 -6.86 -12.53
C LYS A 43 -8.53 -6.66 -12.47
N GLN A 44 -7.85 -6.81 -13.60
CA GLN A 44 -6.41 -6.62 -13.75
C GLN A 44 -6.02 -5.16 -13.52
N THR A 45 -6.82 -4.21 -14.01
CA THR A 45 -6.60 -2.78 -13.77
C THR A 45 -6.71 -2.45 -12.29
N ILE A 46 -7.75 -2.93 -11.60
CA ILE A 46 -7.92 -2.71 -10.15
C ILE A 46 -6.77 -3.34 -9.37
N ALA A 47 -6.34 -4.56 -9.72
CA ALA A 47 -5.19 -5.21 -9.11
C ALA A 47 -3.88 -4.41 -9.33
N ALA A 48 -3.67 -3.86 -10.54
CA ALA A 48 -2.52 -3.02 -10.84
C ALA A 48 -2.52 -1.72 -10.02
N ILE A 49 -3.67 -1.04 -9.91
CA ILE A 49 -3.82 0.16 -9.06
C ILE A 49 -3.55 -0.20 -7.60
N SER A 50 -4.04 -1.35 -7.14
CA SER A 50 -3.81 -1.83 -5.77
C SER A 50 -2.32 -2.06 -5.49
N GLU A 51 -1.60 -2.69 -6.42
CA GLU A 51 -0.16 -2.93 -6.27
C GLU A 51 0.66 -1.62 -6.35
N VAL A 52 0.26 -0.67 -7.20
CA VAL A 52 0.89 0.66 -7.25
C VAL A 52 0.66 1.40 -5.93
N THR A 53 -0.58 1.41 -5.42
CA THR A 53 -0.94 2.06 -4.15
C THR A 53 -0.16 1.46 -2.99
N PHE A 54 -0.08 0.13 -2.90
CA PHE A 54 0.66 -0.56 -1.84
C PHE A 54 2.16 -0.19 -1.86
N ARG A 55 2.79 -0.12 -3.05
CA ARG A 55 4.19 0.31 -3.18
C ARG A 55 4.37 1.79 -2.84
N GLN A 56 3.41 2.64 -3.18
CA GLN A 56 3.50 4.07 -2.91
C GLN A 56 3.50 4.38 -1.40
N CYS A 57 2.85 3.54 -0.58
CA CYS A 57 2.92 3.67 0.87
C CYS A 57 4.37 3.65 1.41
N GLU A 58 5.28 2.89 0.79
CA GLU A 58 6.69 2.85 1.20
C GLU A 58 7.39 4.19 0.94
N ASN A 59 7.13 4.80 -0.21
CA ASN A 59 7.68 6.12 -0.54
C ASN A 59 7.13 7.18 0.43
N PHE A 60 5.82 7.18 0.66
CA PHE A 60 5.20 8.09 1.63
C PHE A 60 5.77 7.92 3.04
N ALA A 61 5.96 6.68 3.51
CA ALA A 61 6.52 6.43 4.83
C ALA A 61 7.95 6.99 4.95
N LYS A 62 8.81 6.75 3.96
CA LYS A 62 10.19 7.25 3.93
C LYS A 62 10.26 8.77 3.86
N ASP A 63 9.43 9.37 3.00
CA ASP A 63 9.38 10.82 2.86
C ASP A 63 8.89 11.47 4.16
N LEU A 64 7.85 10.92 4.79
CA LEU A 64 7.33 11.40 6.07
C LEU A 64 8.34 11.25 7.21
N GLU A 65 9.08 10.14 7.26
CA GLU A 65 10.17 9.94 8.22
C GLU A 65 11.28 10.99 8.03
N MET A 66 11.68 11.23 6.79
CA MET A 66 12.64 12.29 6.49
C MET A 66 12.08 13.64 6.95
N PHE A 67 10.88 14.03 6.52
CA PHE A 67 10.28 15.31 6.90
C PHE A 67 10.20 15.49 8.42
N ALA A 68 9.84 14.45 9.18
CA ALA A 68 9.84 14.51 10.63
C ALA A 68 11.25 14.75 11.18
N ARG A 69 12.27 14.02 10.71
CA ARG A 69 13.66 14.21 11.12
C ARG A 69 14.22 15.60 10.77
N TRP A 70 13.84 16.15 9.62
CA TRP A 70 14.23 17.50 9.20
C TRP A 70 13.65 18.60 10.11
N VAL A 71 12.52 18.36 10.77
CA VAL A 71 11.89 19.31 11.71
C VAL A 71 12.49 19.21 13.12
N GLU A 72 13.17 18.11 13.46
CA GLU A 72 13.76 17.87 14.78
C GLU A 72 15.17 18.47 14.98
N GLU A 73 15.82 18.99 13.94
CA GLU A 73 17.10 19.69 14.09
C GLU A 73 16.84 21.21 14.15
N PRO A 74 16.76 21.81 15.35
CA PRO A 74 16.64 23.26 15.45
C PRO A 74 17.87 23.88 14.82
N ALA A 75 17.64 24.80 13.88
CA ALA A 75 18.65 25.76 13.48
C ALA A 75 19.06 26.56 14.72
N VAL A 76 20.12 26.10 15.39
CA VAL A 76 20.86 26.85 16.40
C VAL A 76 21.94 27.65 15.69
#